data_AF-A0A3G1KNZ6-F1
#
_entry.id   AF-A0A3G1KNZ6-F1
#
_cell.length_a   1.000
_cell.length_b   1.000
_cell.length_c   1.000
_cell.angle_alpha   90.00
_cell.angle_beta   90.00
_cell.angle_gamma   90.00
#
_symmetry.space_group_name_H-M   'P 1'
#
loop_
_entity.id
_entity.type
_entity.pdbx_description
1 polymer ?
#
loop_
_entity_poly.entity_id
_entity_poly.type
_entity_poly.pdbx_seq_one_letter_code
_entity_poly.pdbx_strand_id
1 'polypeptide(L)'
;MDPKLFIENCFPKKVQMEFLSCVRDGYKLADSMYELLPVKAKYFDEFRVRAINYTVEATLIYAVKQNKIPFNWIEERNSANNCSHLKLHRDDVILTVSQVERRRLMPREAVFRTYHSQGNQMSLFEELLGEIPYVILTHGYKSKEPKFAMLGMPEPPSAMGWAGEPIDITDSIVVGSIEERIPEKDAFKMKNEVLERLSRE
;
A
#
# COMPACT_ATOMS: atom_id res chain seq x y z
N MET A 1 -0.11 11.28 -21.02
CA MET A 1 -0.97 11.01 -19.84
C MET A 1 -0.68 12.03 -18.75
N ASP A 2 -1.69 12.78 -18.32
CA ASP A 2 -1.61 13.60 -17.11
C ASP A 2 -1.71 12.67 -15.88
N PRO A 3 -0.67 12.56 -15.03
CA PRO A 3 -0.66 11.63 -13.91
C PRO A 3 -1.76 11.87 -12.88
N LYS A 4 -2.10 13.14 -12.62
CA LYS A 4 -3.13 13.47 -11.63
C LYS A 4 -4.50 13.02 -12.14
N LEU A 5 -4.82 13.38 -13.39
CA LEU A 5 -6.08 13.00 -14.01
C LEU A 5 -6.22 11.48 -14.12
N PHE A 6 -5.13 10.76 -14.44
CA PHE A 6 -5.12 9.31 -14.47
C PHE A 6 -5.48 8.72 -13.10
N ILE A 7 -4.82 9.17 -12.02
CA ILE A 7 -5.10 8.67 -10.67
C ILE A 7 -6.56 8.99 -10.27
N GLU A 8 -7.06 10.20 -10.55
CA GLU A 8 -8.45 10.57 -10.22
C GLU A 8 -9.47 9.68 -10.93
N ASN A 9 -9.19 9.26 -12.17
CA ASN A 9 -10.04 8.35 -12.95
C ASN A 9 -9.95 6.90 -12.45
N CYS A 10 -8.74 6.37 -12.23
CA CYS A 10 -8.55 4.99 -11.81
C CYS A 10 -8.94 4.76 -10.34
N PHE A 11 -8.84 5.79 -9.50
CA PHE A 11 -9.15 5.78 -8.08
C PHE A 11 -10.19 6.85 -7.75
N PRO A 12 -11.48 6.64 -8.07
CA PRO A 12 -12.55 7.54 -7.68
C PRO A 12 -12.58 7.75 -6.16
N LYS A 13 -13.20 8.83 -5.68
CA LYS A 13 -13.22 9.19 -4.25
C LYS A 13 -13.66 8.05 -3.33
N LYS A 14 -14.61 7.21 -3.75
CA LYS A 14 -15.02 6.01 -3.00
C LYS A 14 -13.86 5.02 -2.77
N VAL A 15 -13.03 4.78 -3.79
CA VAL A 15 -11.84 3.92 -3.69
C VAL A 15 -10.78 4.57 -2.82
N GLN A 16 -10.55 5.89 -2.96
CA GLN A 16 -9.61 6.63 -2.11
C GLN A 16 -9.99 6.55 -0.62
N MET A 17 -11.28 6.72 -0.30
CA MET A 17 -11.80 6.56 1.06
C MET A 17 -11.57 5.16 1.61
N GLU A 18 -11.80 4.12 0.81
CA GLU A 18 -11.61 2.74 1.25
C GLU A 18 -10.13 2.40 1.45
N PHE A 19 -9.23 2.89 0.58
CA PHE A 19 -7.79 2.77 0.78
C PHE A 19 -7.33 3.45 2.06
N LEU A 20 -7.73 4.70 2.30
CA LEU A 20 -7.42 5.40 3.54
C LEU A 20 -7.92 4.63 4.76
N SER A 21 -9.13 4.09 4.67
CA SER A 21 -9.71 3.30 5.76
C SER A 21 -8.90 2.03 6.02
N CYS A 22 -8.48 1.30 4.98
CA CYS A 22 -7.59 0.15 5.10
C CYS A 22 -6.25 0.54 5.75
N VAL A 23 -5.67 1.69 5.36
CA VAL A 23 -4.44 2.19 5.97
C VAL A 23 -4.68 2.46 7.47
N ARG A 24 -5.74 3.16 7.85
CA ARG A 24 -6.05 3.44 9.27
C ARG A 24 -6.32 2.16 10.06
N ASP A 25 -7.07 1.23 9.50
CA ASP A 25 -7.37 -0.07 10.11
C ASP A 25 -6.10 -0.90 10.30
N GLY A 26 -5.18 -0.86 9.32
CA GLY A 26 -3.88 -1.54 9.42
C GLY A 26 -3.05 -1.03 10.61
N TYR A 27 -3.03 0.29 10.84
CA TYR A 27 -2.30 0.85 11.99
C TYR A 27 -2.92 0.44 13.31
N LYS A 28 -4.26 0.47 13.42
CA LYS A 28 -4.98 0.02 14.62
C LYS A 28 -4.74 -1.47 14.89
N LEU A 29 -4.78 -2.32 13.86
CA LEU A 29 -4.48 -3.74 13.98
C LEU A 29 -3.05 -3.94 14.45
N ALA A 30 -2.07 -3.26 13.86
CA ALA A 30 -0.69 -3.33 14.30
C ALA A 30 -0.55 -2.89 15.76
N ASP A 31 -1.13 -1.78 16.18
CA ASP A 31 -1.07 -1.30 17.58
C ASP A 31 -1.67 -2.33 18.55
N SER A 32 -2.78 -2.98 18.19
CA SER A 32 -3.36 -4.05 19.01
C SER A 32 -2.53 -5.34 19.03
N MET A 33 -1.69 -5.59 18.02
CA MET A 33 -0.70 -6.68 18.08
C MET A 33 0.46 -6.32 19.01
N TYR A 34 0.82 -5.03 19.07
CA TYR A 34 1.84 -4.49 19.98
C TYR A 34 1.49 -4.69 21.43
N GLU A 35 0.24 -4.48 21.79
CA GLU A 35 -0.25 -4.62 23.17
C GLU A 35 -0.15 -6.06 23.70
N LEU A 36 -0.05 -7.05 22.79
CA LEU A 36 0.04 -8.46 23.14
C LEU A 36 1.48 -8.96 23.36
N LEU A 37 2.50 -8.17 23.03
CA LEU A 37 3.89 -8.62 23.13
C LEU A 37 4.53 -8.24 24.49
N PRO A 38 5.22 -9.18 25.17
CA PRO A 38 5.66 -9.00 26.55
C PRO A 38 6.87 -8.08 26.78
N VAL A 39 7.51 -7.49 25.75
CA VAL A 39 8.74 -6.70 25.92
C VAL A 39 8.74 -5.45 25.00
N LYS A 40 9.38 -4.35 25.41
CA LYS A 40 9.47 -3.07 24.66
C LYS A 40 10.92 -2.68 24.35
N ALA A 41 11.68 -3.55 23.68
CA ALA A 41 13.10 -3.31 23.34
C ALA A 41 13.30 -2.71 21.93
N LYS A 42 14.50 -2.25 21.57
CA LYS A 42 14.80 -1.62 20.27
C LYS A 42 14.45 -2.47 19.02
N TYR A 43 14.61 -3.80 19.10
CA TYR A 43 14.14 -4.74 18.06
C TYR A 43 12.62 -4.68 17.84
N PHE A 44 11.86 -4.16 18.82
CA PHE A 44 10.43 -3.94 18.71
C PHE A 44 10.08 -2.73 17.85
N ASP A 45 10.94 -1.73 17.67
CA ASP A 45 10.58 -0.61 16.78
C ASP A 45 10.62 -1.05 15.30
N GLU A 46 11.54 -1.96 14.96
CA GLU A 46 11.64 -2.55 13.63
C GLU A 46 10.49 -3.53 13.36
N PHE A 47 10.14 -4.35 14.35
CA PHE A 47 8.91 -5.16 14.28
C PHE A 47 7.70 -4.26 14.03
N ARG A 48 7.66 -3.05 14.59
CA ARG A 48 6.45 -2.19 14.55
C ARG A 48 6.20 -1.69 13.18
N VAL A 49 7.28 -1.20 12.59
CA VAL A 49 7.34 -0.73 11.23
C VAL A 49 6.87 -1.82 10.28
N ARG A 50 7.45 -3.04 10.38
CA ARG A 50 7.08 -4.15 9.50
C ARG A 50 5.62 -4.58 9.72
N ALA A 51 5.20 -4.72 10.98
CA ALA A 51 3.84 -5.08 11.34
C ALA A 51 2.84 -4.09 10.76
N ILE A 52 3.08 -2.77 10.86
CA ILE A 52 2.22 -1.74 10.25
C ILE A 52 2.11 -1.94 8.74
N ASN A 53 3.23 -2.11 8.03
CA ASN A 53 3.17 -2.29 6.58
C ASN A 53 2.37 -3.55 6.20
N TYR A 54 2.60 -4.67 6.88
CA TYR A 54 1.88 -5.91 6.60
C TYR A 54 0.42 -5.90 7.01
N THR A 55 0.05 -5.24 8.11
CA THR A 55 -1.37 -5.10 8.47
C THR A 55 -2.09 -4.19 7.49
N VAL A 56 -1.44 -3.15 6.95
CA VAL A 56 -2.01 -2.34 5.85
C VAL A 56 -2.20 -3.19 4.58
N GLU A 57 -1.23 -4.02 4.23
CA GLU A 57 -1.38 -4.96 3.11
C GLU A 57 -2.53 -5.96 3.37
N ALA A 58 -2.64 -6.49 4.59
CA ALA A 58 -3.70 -7.44 4.97
C ALA A 58 -5.09 -6.81 4.92
N THR A 59 -5.26 -5.57 5.38
CA THR A 59 -6.55 -4.87 5.31
C THR A 59 -6.96 -4.56 3.87
N LEU A 60 -6.01 -4.24 2.99
CA LEU A 60 -6.26 -4.06 1.56
C LEU A 60 -6.69 -5.38 0.90
N ILE A 61 -5.98 -6.48 1.19
CA ILE A 61 -6.36 -7.83 0.71
C ILE A 61 -7.77 -8.19 1.19
N TYR A 62 -8.09 -7.90 2.45
CA TYR A 62 -9.42 -8.13 2.99
C TYR A 62 -10.48 -7.28 2.27
N ALA A 63 -10.22 -5.99 2.04
CA ALA A 63 -11.13 -5.12 1.30
C ALA A 63 -11.37 -5.61 -0.13
N VAL A 64 -10.35 -6.15 -0.81
CA VAL A 64 -10.51 -6.85 -2.09
C VAL A 64 -11.42 -8.07 -1.95
N LYS A 65 -11.15 -8.96 -0.99
CA LYS A 65 -11.96 -10.18 -0.76
C LYS A 65 -13.43 -9.87 -0.44
N GLN A 66 -13.69 -8.73 0.19
CA GLN A 66 -15.04 -8.24 0.50
C GLN A 66 -15.66 -7.42 -0.65
N ASN A 67 -15.03 -7.34 -1.82
CA ASN A 67 -15.44 -6.53 -2.97
C ASN A 67 -15.65 -5.03 -2.65
N LYS A 68 -14.95 -4.50 -1.64
CA LYS A 68 -15.01 -3.07 -1.26
C LYS A 68 -14.16 -2.21 -2.19
N ILE A 69 -13.09 -2.77 -2.75
CA ILE A 69 -12.26 -2.15 -3.78
C ILE A 69 -12.15 -3.08 -5.00
N PRO A 70 -12.21 -2.55 -6.24
CA PRO A 70 -12.35 -3.35 -7.45
C PRO A 70 -10.98 -3.82 -7.98
N PHE A 71 -10.14 -4.42 -7.14
CA PHE A 71 -8.80 -4.88 -7.50
C PHE A 71 -8.70 -6.39 -7.34
N ASN A 72 -7.79 -7.01 -8.08
CA ASN A 72 -7.23 -8.31 -7.73
C ASN A 72 -5.95 -8.09 -6.92
N TRP A 73 -5.50 -9.13 -6.22
CA TRP A 73 -4.26 -9.07 -5.43
C TRP A 73 -3.39 -10.29 -5.69
N ILE A 74 -2.08 -10.07 -5.64
CA ILE A 74 -1.07 -11.11 -5.62
C ILE A 74 0.06 -10.69 -4.67
N GLU A 75 0.61 -11.65 -3.94
CA GLU A 75 1.83 -11.47 -3.19
C GLU A 75 3.01 -11.92 -4.07
N GLU A 76 3.87 -10.98 -4.45
CA GLU A 76 5.03 -11.25 -5.30
C GLU A 76 6.32 -11.29 -4.48
N ARG A 77 7.07 -12.39 -4.63
CA ARG A 77 8.38 -12.56 -4.02
C ARG A 77 9.48 -12.04 -4.91
N ASN A 78 10.54 -11.52 -4.31
CA ASN A 78 11.77 -11.23 -5.03
C ASN A 78 12.45 -12.54 -5.52
N SER A 79 13.41 -12.42 -6.43
CA SER A 79 14.10 -13.58 -7.02
C SER A 79 14.81 -14.46 -5.99
N ALA A 80 15.22 -13.89 -4.85
CA ALA A 80 15.84 -14.62 -3.74
C ALA A 80 14.82 -15.30 -2.80
N ASN A 81 13.52 -15.10 -3.01
CA ASN A 81 12.41 -15.61 -2.20
C ASN A 81 12.49 -15.26 -0.70
N ASN A 82 13.15 -14.15 -0.35
CA ASN A 82 13.34 -13.72 1.04
C ASN A 82 12.60 -12.42 1.39
N CYS A 83 11.94 -11.79 0.43
CA CYS A 83 11.08 -10.64 0.66
C CYS A 83 9.90 -10.69 -0.32
N SER A 84 8.72 -10.28 0.14
CA SER A 84 7.53 -10.17 -0.68
C SER A 84 6.89 -8.79 -0.59
N HIS A 85 6.13 -8.43 -1.61
CA HIS A 85 5.32 -7.22 -1.62
C HIS A 85 3.92 -7.51 -2.15
N LEU A 86 2.95 -6.72 -1.70
CA LEU A 86 1.60 -6.74 -2.24
C LEU A 86 1.56 -6.00 -3.58
N LYS A 87 1.08 -6.69 -4.61
CA LYS A 87 0.65 -6.09 -5.88
C LYS A 87 -0.87 -6.17 -5.98
N LEU A 88 -1.52 -5.01 -5.99
CA LEU A 88 -2.91 -4.88 -6.40
C LEU A 88 -2.93 -4.59 -7.90
N HIS A 89 -3.86 -5.20 -8.64
CA HIS A 89 -3.95 -4.97 -10.08
C HIS A 89 -5.38 -5.03 -10.61
N ARG A 90 -5.57 -4.32 -11.71
CA ARG A 90 -6.70 -4.42 -12.65
C ARG A 90 -6.14 -4.47 -14.07
N ASP A 91 -7.01 -4.61 -15.05
CA ASP A 91 -6.62 -4.61 -16.46
C ASP A 91 -5.95 -3.28 -16.89
N ASP A 92 -6.25 -2.18 -16.18
CA ASP A 92 -5.85 -0.81 -16.52
C ASP A 92 -4.83 -0.19 -15.55
N VAL A 93 -4.49 -0.84 -14.42
CA VAL A 93 -3.55 -0.27 -13.44
C VAL A 93 -2.92 -1.32 -12.53
N ILE A 94 -1.65 -1.12 -12.20
CA ILE A 94 -0.92 -1.82 -11.12
C ILE A 94 -0.72 -0.86 -9.96
N LEU A 95 -0.86 -1.36 -8.73
CA LEU A 95 -0.59 -0.62 -7.51
C LEU A 95 0.22 -1.45 -6.52
N THR A 96 1.25 -0.83 -5.94
CA THR A 96 1.91 -1.36 -4.74
C THR A 96 1.78 -0.40 -3.57
N VAL A 97 2.08 -0.90 -2.38
CA VAL A 97 1.96 -0.15 -1.13
C VAL A 97 3.32 -0.07 -0.47
N SER A 98 3.63 1.06 0.16
CA SER A 98 4.87 1.20 0.90
C SER A 98 4.78 2.22 2.02
N GLN A 99 5.39 1.89 3.15
CA GLN A 99 5.61 2.83 4.23
C GLN A 99 6.82 3.74 3.95
N VAL A 100 6.67 5.06 4.17
CA VAL A 100 7.75 6.05 3.97
C VAL A 100 7.76 7.12 5.07
N GLU A 101 8.92 7.74 5.31
CA GLU A 101 9.10 8.68 6.43
C GLU A 101 8.40 10.03 6.26
N ARG A 102 8.24 10.50 5.02
CA ARG A 102 7.72 11.84 4.71
C ARG A 102 6.80 11.80 3.50
N ARG A 103 5.84 12.75 3.46
CA ARG A 103 4.75 12.81 2.47
C ARG A 103 5.19 12.66 1.00
N ARG A 104 6.31 13.27 0.62
CA ARG A 104 6.79 13.26 -0.77
C ARG A 104 7.96 12.31 -1.01
N LEU A 105 8.33 11.51 -0.01
CA LEU A 105 9.47 10.61 -0.11
C LEU A 105 9.08 9.36 -0.91
N MET A 106 9.90 9.01 -1.90
CA MET A 106 9.76 7.74 -2.61
C MET A 106 10.19 6.58 -1.71
N PRO A 107 9.54 5.41 -1.84
CA PRO A 107 10.04 4.19 -1.22
C PRO A 107 11.45 3.85 -1.69
N ARG A 108 12.16 3.00 -0.93
CA ARG A 108 13.45 2.44 -1.35
C ARG A 108 13.36 1.85 -2.76
N GLU A 109 14.41 2.10 -3.54
CA GLU A 109 14.62 1.51 -4.87
C GLU A 109 14.46 -0.01 -4.86
N ALA A 110 13.71 -0.52 -5.83
CA ALA A 110 13.53 -1.95 -6.06
C ALA A 110 13.29 -2.22 -7.54
N VAL A 111 13.89 -3.30 -8.06
CA VAL A 111 13.86 -3.66 -9.49
C VAL A 111 12.44 -3.72 -10.05
N PHE A 112 11.48 -4.26 -9.29
CA PHE A 112 10.09 -4.34 -9.73
C PHE A 112 9.44 -2.96 -9.90
N ARG A 113 9.81 -1.95 -9.09
CA ARG A 113 9.29 -0.59 -9.23
C ARG A 113 9.83 0.08 -10.48
N THR A 114 11.13 -0.07 -10.72
CA THR A 114 11.80 0.41 -11.94
C THR A 114 11.12 -0.19 -13.17
N TYR A 115 10.92 -1.51 -13.18
CA TYR A 115 10.21 -2.22 -14.24
C TYR A 115 8.78 -1.70 -14.43
N HIS A 116 7.96 -1.68 -13.39
CA HIS A 116 6.57 -1.20 -13.51
C HIS A 116 6.46 0.29 -13.86
N SER A 117 7.43 1.12 -13.46
CA SER A 117 7.41 2.54 -13.80
C SER A 117 7.54 2.80 -15.30
N GLN A 118 8.07 1.86 -16.09
CA GLN A 118 8.18 1.98 -17.54
C GLN A 118 6.79 2.17 -18.19
N GLY A 119 5.73 1.56 -17.64
CA GLY A 119 4.35 1.77 -18.07
C GLY A 119 3.80 3.18 -17.82
N ASN A 120 4.55 4.04 -17.11
CA ASN A 120 4.21 5.46 -16.93
C ASN A 120 4.85 6.36 -18.00
N GLN A 121 5.64 5.81 -18.93
CA GLN A 121 6.23 6.59 -20.01
C GLN A 121 5.13 7.10 -20.96
N MET A 122 5.17 8.39 -21.27
CA MET A 122 4.39 8.94 -22.37
C MET A 122 5.10 8.61 -23.68
N SER A 123 4.68 7.57 -24.39
CA SER A 123 5.21 7.33 -25.73
C SER A 123 4.68 8.38 -26.71
N LEU A 124 5.59 8.97 -27.51
CA LEU A 124 5.23 9.78 -28.69
C LEU A 124 4.81 8.89 -29.88
N PHE A 125 5.02 7.58 -29.77
CA PHE A 125 4.67 6.58 -30.78
C PHE A 125 3.73 5.55 -30.13
N GLU A 126 2.45 5.57 -30.50
CA GLU A 126 1.38 4.73 -29.92
C GLU A 126 1.66 3.21 -29.99
N GLU A 127 2.63 2.79 -30.79
CA GLU A 127 2.92 1.37 -31.09
C GLU A 127 3.96 0.72 -30.15
N LEU A 128 4.59 1.48 -29.25
CA LEU A 128 5.54 0.93 -28.27
C LEU A 128 4.92 0.78 -26.87
N LEU A 129 4.31 -0.40 -26.72
CA LEU A 129 4.19 -1.24 -25.53
C LEU A 129 2.94 -1.11 -24.64
N GLY A 130 2.21 -2.23 -24.58
CA GLY A 130 1.08 -2.50 -23.69
C GLY A 130 1.50 -2.70 -22.23
N GLU A 131 2.12 -1.68 -21.64
CA GLU A 131 2.49 -1.67 -20.23
C GLU A 131 1.40 -0.99 -19.40
N ILE A 132 0.89 -1.75 -18.44
CA ILE A 132 -0.16 -1.29 -17.51
C ILE A 132 0.43 -0.18 -16.62
N PRO A 133 -0.18 1.02 -16.54
CA PRO A 133 0.31 2.10 -15.71
C PRO A 133 0.46 1.69 -14.24
N TYR A 134 1.41 2.32 -13.56
CA TYR A 134 1.83 1.96 -12.22
C TYR A 134 1.65 3.11 -11.23
N VAL A 135 1.01 2.80 -10.10
CA VAL A 135 0.76 3.73 -8.99
C VAL A 135 1.33 3.16 -7.69
N ILE A 136 1.77 4.03 -6.80
CA ILE A 136 2.21 3.66 -5.45
C ILE A 136 1.32 4.35 -4.44
N LEU A 137 0.76 3.56 -3.52
CA LEU A 137 0.17 4.06 -2.28
C LEU A 137 1.27 4.15 -1.22
N THR A 138 1.64 5.36 -0.83
CA THR A 138 2.57 5.57 0.30
C THR A 138 1.83 6.00 1.56
N HIS A 139 2.30 5.58 2.72
CA HIS A 139 1.74 5.99 4.01
C HIS A 139 2.83 6.22 5.07
N GLY A 140 2.47 6.94 6.14
CA GLY A 140 3.44 7.46 7.12
C GLY A 140 4.25 6.42 7.92
N TYR A 141 5.41 6.81 8.41
CA TYR A 141 6.30 5.92 9.16
C TYR A 141 6.20 6.10 10.68
N LYS A 142 6.36 5.00 11.43
CA LYS A 142 6.60 4.98 12.90
C LYS A 142 5.63 5.85 13.75
N SER A 143 4.34 5.84 13.44
CA SER A 143 3.31 6.52 14.25
C SER A 143 2.18 5.58 14.67
N LYS A 144 1.35 6.01 15.63
CA LYS A 144 0.13 5.29 16.03
C LYS A 144 -0.97 5.36 14.98
N GLU A 145 -1.06 6.49 14.29
CA GLU A 145 -1.98 6.71 13.18
C GLU A 145 -1.21 7.18 11.94
N PRO A 146 -1.70 6.92 10.72
CA PRO A 146 -1.03 7.39 9.51
C PRO A 146 -1.04 8.92 9.45
N LYS A 147 0.15 9.55 9.54
CA LYS A 147 0.29 11.01 9.38
C LYS A 147 -0.06 11.51 7.98
N PHE A 148 0.00 10.60 7.01
CA PHE A 148 -0.39 10.82 5.63
C PHE A 148 -0.64 9.49 4.92
N ALA A 149 -1.40 9.56 3.82
CA ALA A 149 -1.49 8.54 2.79
C ALA A 149 -1.56 9.23 1.41
N MET A 150 -0.70 8.84 0.48
CA MET A 150 -0.56 9.48 -0.84
C MET A 150 -0.68 8.44 -1.95
N LEU A 151 -1.38 8.78 -3.02
CA LEU A 151 -1.40 8.04 -4.28
C LEU A 151 -0.59 8.81 -5.33
N GLY A 152 0.40 8.18 -5.94
CA GLY A 152 1.21 8.84 -6.96
C GLY A 152 1.76 7.87 -8.00
N MET A 153 2.08 8.39 -9.19
CA MET A 153 2.78 7.64 -10.22
C MET A 153 4.28 7.88 -10.06
N PRO A 154 5.12 6.84 -9.97
CA PRO A 154 6.56 7.00 -10.00
C PRO A 154 7.03 7.51 -11.38
N GLU A 155 8.07 8.34 -11.38
CA GLU A 155 8.75 8.82 -12.57
C GLU A 155 9.56 7.68 -13.23
N PRO A 156 9.34 7.37 -14.51
CA PRO A 156 10.19 6.44 -15.24
C PRO A 156 11.56 7.04 -15.59
N PRO A 157 12.58 6.19 -15.81
CA PRO A 157 12.60 4.75 -15.55
C PRO A 157 13.01 4.44 -14.10
N SER A 158 13.42 5.45 -13.32
CA SER A 158 14.12 5.23 -12.04
C SER A 158 13.17 4.86 -10.90
N ALA A 159 11.91 5.27 -10.97
CA ALA A 159 10.97 5.26 -9.85
C ALA A 159 11.51 5.97 -8.59
N MET A 160 12.41 6.95 -8.77
CA MET A 160 13.04 7.72 -7.69
C MET A 160 12.41 9.11 -7.49
N GLY A 161 11.49 9.52 -8.36
CA GLY A 161 10.67 10.71 -8.26
C GLY A 161 9.19 10.41 -8.51
N TRP A 162 8.34 11.41 -8.34
CA TRP A 162 6.93 11.34 -8.73
C TRP A 162 6.77 11.93 -10.14
N ALA A 163 6.09 11.20 -11.02
CA ALA A 163 5.53 11.76 -12.24
C ALA A 163 4.35 12.66 -11.85
N GLY A 164 4.63 13.94 -11.62
CA GLY A 164 3.63 14.93 -11.17
C GLY A 164 3.40 14.94 -9.66
N GLU A 165 2.40 15.70 -9.22
CA GLU A 165 2.09 15.83 -7.79
C GLU A 165 1.21 14.65 -7.31
N PRO A 166 1.64 13.87 -6.29
CA PRO A 166 0.83 12.81 -5.74
C PRO A 166 -0.41 13.36 -5.04
N ILE A 167 -1.50 12.61 -5.11
CA ILE A 167 -2.78 12.94 -4.49
C ILE A 167 -2.72 12.56 -3.02
N ASP A 168 -2.92 13.56 -2.15
CA ASP A 168 -3.13 13.32 -0.72
C ASP A 168 -4.56 12.81 -0.49
N ILE A 169 -4.66 11.61 0.07
CA ILE A 169 -5.97 11.03 0.41
C ILE A 169 -6.26 11.12 1.91
N THR A 170 -5.35 11.64 2.74
CA THR A 170 -5.41 11.64 4.21
C THR A 170 -6.66 12.29 4.80
N ASP A 171 -7.16 13.34 4.13
CA ASP A 171 -8.30 14.14 4.59
C ASP A 171 -9.66 13.57 4.15
N SER A 172 -9.66 12.40 3.50
CA SER A 172 -10.90 11.75 3.13
C SER A 172 -11.68 11.31 4.38
N ILE A 173 -13.00 11.54 4.38
CA ILE A 173 -13.87 11.12 5.48
C ILE A 173 -13.94 9.59 5.49
N VAL A 174 -13.47 8.98 6.57
CA VAL A 174 -13.63 7.54 6.82
C VAL A 174 -14.88 7.34 7.67
N VAL A 175 -15.80 6.51 7.18
CA VAL A 175 -17.06 6.20 7.85
C VAL A 175 -16.98 4.80 8.44
N GLY A 176 -17.43 4.66 9.69
CA GLY A 176 -17.53 3.40 10.42
C GLY A 176 -16.35 3.09 11.35
N SER A 177 -16.61 2.30 12.39
CA SER A 177 -15.58 1.81 13.31
C SER A 177 -14.77 0.66 12.68
N ILE A 178 -13.61 0.32 13.26
CA ILE A 178 -12.84 -0.82 12.75
C ILE A 178 -13.60 -2.14 12.97
N GLU A 179 -14.33 -2.26 14.08
CA GLU A 179 -15.13 -3.43 14.44
C GLU A 179 -16.29 -3.65 13.46
N GLU A 180 -16.92 -2.57 12.99
CA GLU A 180 -17.93 -2.61 11.93
C GLU A 180 -17.34 -3.03 10.58
N ARG A 181 -16.10 -2.61 10.30
CA ARG A 181 -15.43 -2.84 9.02
C ARG A 181 -14.75 -4.20 8.92
N ILE A 182 -14.20 -4.68 10.03
CA ILE A 182 -13.42 -5.91 10.19
C ILE A 182 -13.90 -6.61 11.48
N PRO A 183 -14.76 -7.63 11.36
CA PRO A 183 -15.22 -8.40 12.51
C PRO A 183 -14.05 -9.00 13.30
N GLU A 184 -14.21 -9.15 14.61
CA GLU A 184 -13.14 -9.60 15.52
C GLU A 184 -12.47 -10.91 15.08
N LYS A 185 -13.24 -11.89 14.61
CA LYS A 185 -12.72 -13.17 14.10
C LYS A 185 -11.77 -12.98 12.90
N ASP A 186 -12.08 -12.03 12.02
CA ASP A 186 -11.32 -11.76 10.81
C ASP A 186 -10.08 -10.93 11.16
N ALA A 187 -10.20 -9.98 12.10
CA ALA A 187 -9.08 -9.27 12.68
C ALA A 187 -8.09 -10.23 13.35
N PHE A 188 -8.56 -11.20 14.14
CA PHE A 188 -7.72 -12.22 14.77
C PHE A 188 -6.98 -13.06 13.72
N LYS A 189 -7.68 -13.51 12.68
CA LYS A 189 -7.08 -14.26 11.57
C LYS A 189 -5.98 -13.44 10.86
N MET A 190 -6.25 -12.18 10.52
CA MET A 190 -5.27 -11.31 9.87
C MET A 190 -4.03 -11.10 10.74
N LYS A 191 -4.19 -10.91 12.05
CA LYS A 191 -3.06 -10.76 12.97
C LYS A 191 -2.16 -12.00 12.94
N ASN A 192 -2.74 -13.20 12.95
CA ASN A 192 -1.97 -14.45 12.86
C ASN A 192 -1.23 -14.58 11.52
N GLU A 193 -1.89 -14.26 10.40
CA GLU A 193 -1.26 -14.25 9.07
C GLU A 193 -0.07 -13.26 9.00
N VAL A 194 -0.21 -12.08 9.62
CA VAL A 194 0.87 -11.10 9.71
C VAL A 194 2.01 -11.60 10.61
N LEU A 195 1.72 -12.23 11.75
CA LEU A 195 2.73 -12.81 12.63
C LEU A 195 3.52 -13.94 11.93
N GLU A 196 2.83 -14.79 11.18
CA GLU A 196 3.48 -15.83 10.37
C GLU A 196 4.37 -15.25 9.27
N ARG A 197 4.00 -14.11 8.68
CA ARG A 197 4.84 -13.44 7.69
C ARG A 197 6.08 -12.81 8.34
N LEU A 198 5.90 -12.14 9.48
CA LEU A 198 6.99 -11.54 10.25
C LEU A 198 8.04 -12.55 10.74
N SER A 199 7.66 -13.82 10.94
CA SER A 199 8.60 -14.87 11.38
C SER A 199 9.42 -15.51 10.26
N ARG A 200 9.10 -15.23 9.00
CA ARG A 200 9.76 -15.80 7.81
C ARG A 200 10.87 -14.91 7.22
N GLU A 201 10.98 -13.65 7.67
CA GLU A 201 11.97 -12.66 7.23
C GLU A 201 13.02 -12.36 8.29
#